data_AF-A0A482UX93-F1
#
_entry.id   AF-A0A482UX93-F1
#
_cell.length_a   1.000
_cell.length_b   1.000
_cell.length_c   1.000
_cell.angle_alpha   90.00
_cell.angle_beta   90.00
_cell.angle_gamma   90.00
#
_symmetry.space_group_name_H-M   'P 1'
#
loop_
_entity.id
_entity.type
_entity.pdbx_description
1 polymer ?
#
loop_
_entity_poly.entity_id
_entity_poly.type
_entity_poly.pdbx_seq_one_letter_code
_entity_poly.pdbx_strand_id
1 'polypeptide(L)'
;MLRFLLLGDWGKASSNNKQQDGKNDKNDKSDNKKSSSYQEDLANAMADHAELTYPHPSFVLALGDNFYNDGVSSPEDPLWNTLWKNIYLKNHTFLRLPWYPVLGNHDYGGGNGYALAQIQRTYEHTDDNSWQFFDTHYTIRYSIPNSHGHVQLVFVDTTTLAPSKNKCCNEEG
;
A
#
# COMPACT_ATOMS: atom_id res chain seq x y z
N MET A 1 -8.45 -13.57 -19.45
CA MET A 1 -8.14 -14.08 -18.10
C MET A 1 -8.07 -12.88 -17.16
N LEU A 2 -8.65 -12.96 -15.97
CA LEU A 2 -8.51 -11.93 -14.94
C LEU A 2 -7.15 -12.11 -14.26
N ARG A 3 -6.36 -11.04 -14.14
CA ARG A 3 -5.06 -11.04 -13.45
C ARG A 3 -4.97 -9.84 -12.53
N PHE A 4 -4.31 -9.99 -11.40
CA PHE A 4 -4.11 -8.94 -10.41
C PHE A 4 -2.81 -9.18 -9.66
N LEU A 5 -2.27 -8.12 -9.06
CA LEU A 5 -1.10 -8.18 -8.19
C LEU A 5 -1.55 -8.16 -6.73
N LEU A 6 -0.76 -8.74 -5.83
CA LEU A 6 -0.97 -8.64 -4.39
C LEU A 6 0.36 -8.25 -3.72
N LEU A 7 0.29 -7.36 -2.74
CA LEU A 7 1.40 -6.97 -1.88
C LEU A 7 0.86 -6.67 -0.47
N GLY A 8 1.64 -6.93 0.57
CA GLY A 8 1.36 -6.58 1.97
C GLY A 8 2.62 -6.01 2.62
N ASP A 9 2.47 -5.34 3.77
CA ASP A 9 3.60 -4.90 4.60
C ASP A 9 4.60 -4.01 3.83
N TRP A 10 4.07 -3.13 2.97
CA TRP A 10 4.87 -2.46 1.95
C TRP A 10 5.23 -1.03 2.33
N GLY A 11 4.45 -0.36 3.16
CA GLY A 11 4.48 1.07 3.39
C GLY A 11 5.60 1.62 4.28
N LYS A 12 6.86 1.22 4.09
CA LYS A 12 7.94 1.57 5.04
C LYS A 12 8.95 2.56 4.47
N ALA A 13 9.05 3.72 5.11
CA ALA A 13 10.08 4.71 4.78
C ALA A 13 11.50 4.11 4.92
N SER A 14 12.32 4.29 3.88
CA SER A 14 13.75 4.03 3.99
C SER A 14 14.36 4.96 5.04
N SER A 15 15.26 4.43 5.87
CA SER A 15 16.02 5.17 6.88
C SER A 15 16.81 6.37 6.32
N ASN A 16 16.96 6.45 5.00
CA ASN A 16 17.61 7.55 4.29
C ASN A 16 16.72 8.78 4.03
N ASN A 17 15.42 8.73 4.38
CA ASN A 17 14.48 9.86 4.26
C ASN A 17 14.24 10.60 5.57
N LYS A 18 15.19 10.56 6.52
CA LYS A 18 15.23 11.62 7.53
C LYS A 18 15.49 12.92 6.80
N GLN A 19 14.57 13.89 6.96
CA GLN A 19 14.83 15.30 6.64
C GLN A 19 16.27 15.61 7.05
N GLN A 20 17.06 16.12 6.10
CA GLN A 20 18.42 16.59 6.36
C GLN A 20 18.34 17.74 7.36
N ASP A 21 18.39 17.43 8.66
CA ASP A 21 18.83 18.38 9.66
C ASP A 21 20.34 18.55 9.47
N GLY A 22 20.70 19.73 8.99
CA GLY A 22 22.04 20.07 8.54
C GLY A 22 23.12 19.79 9.58
N LYS A 23 23.88 18.72 9.35
CA LYS A 23 25.28 18.62 9.75
C LYS A 23 26.09 18.06 8.58
N ASN A 24 26.81 18.97 7.93
CA ASN A 24 27.83 18.65 6.93
C ASN A 24 28.99 17.93 7.61
N ASP A 25 29.25 16.69 7.21
CA ASP A 25 30.60 16.13 7.28
C ASP A 25 30.99 15.53 5.93
N LYS A 26 32.21 15.87 5.53
CA LYS A 26 32.76 15.68 4.18
C LYS A 26 33.32 14.27 4.01
N ASN A 27 33.39 13.88 2.73
CA ASN A 27 34.24 12.86 2.10
C ASN A 27 33.80 11.40 2.27
N ASP A 28 33.13 10.88 1.24
CA ASP A 28 33.64 9.66 0.60
C ASP A 28 33.30 9.65 -0.89
N LYS A 29 34.30 9.35 -1.72
CA LYS A 29 34.13 9.07 -3.16
C LYS A 29 34.01 7.56 -3.28
N SER A 30 32.80 7.04 -3.07
CA SER A 30 32.46 5.66 -3.40
C SER A 30 31.31 5.66 -4.41
N ASP A 31 31.34 4.71 -5.33
CA ASP A 31 30.42 4.58 -6.45
C ASP A 31 28.97 4.83 -6.02
N ASN A 32 28.37 5.87 -6.59
CA ASN A 32 27.10 6.46 -6.18
C ASN A 32 25.90 5.58 -6.63
N LYS A 33 25.95 4.27 -6.34
CA LYS A 33 24.82 3.38 -6.45
C LYS A 33 23.93 3.69 -5.25
N LYS A 34 23.00 4.61 -5.44
CA LYS A 34 21.92 4.91 -4.50
C LYS A 34 21.34 3.55 -4.05
N SER A 35 21.56 3.17 -2.79
CA SER A 35 20.96 1.95 -2.25
C SER A 35 19.45 2.12 -2.34
N SER A 36 18.80 1.33 -3.19
CA SER A 36 17.35 1.28 -3.26
C SER A 36 16.82 0.77 -1.93
N SER A 37 15.64 1.27 -1.54
CA SER A 37 14.94 0.69 -0.40
C SER A 37 14.32 -0.65 -0.79
N TYR A 38 14.05 -1.53 0.18
CA TYR A 38 13.29 -2.76 -0.06
C TYR A 38 11.96 -2.49 -0.77
N GLN A 39 11.34 -1.36 -0.46
CA GLN A 39 10.08 -0.92 -1.07
C GLN A 39 10.26 -0.54 -2.54
N GLU A 40 11.35 0.16 -2.89
CA GLU A 40 11.70 0.50 -4.27
C GLU A 40 12.02 -0.76 -5.10
N ASP A 41 12.76 -1.71 -4.52
CA ASP A 41 13.06 -2.99 -5.19
C ASP A 41 11.80 -3.81 -5.46
N LEU A 42 10.87 -3.85 -4.48
CA LEU A 42 9.57 -4.48 -4.64
C LEU A 42 8.76 -3.81 -5.76
N ALA A 43 8.68 -2.48 -5.77
CA ALA A 43 7.94 -1.73 -6.79
C ALA A 43 8.49 -1.99 -8.21
N ASN A 44 9.81 -2.02 -8.36
CA ASN A 44 10.47 -2.35 -9.63
C ASN A 44 10.13 -3.78 -10.07
N ALA A 45 10.24 -4.77 -9.18
CA ALA A 45 9.90 -6.16 -9.52
C ALA A 45 8.42 -6.33 -9.88
N MET A 46 7.52 -5.64 -9.18
CA MET A 46 6.09 -5.63 -9.50
C MET A 46 5.82 -5.01 -10.86
N ALA A 47 6.47 -3.89 -11.18
CA ALA A 47 6.33 -3.19 -12.46
C ALA A 47 6.85 -4.05 -13.62
N ASP A 48 8.03 -4.63 -13.48
CA ASP A 48 8.62 -5.53 -14.48
C ASP A 48 7.69 -6.73 -14.75
N HIS A 49 7.15 -7.33 -13.68
CA HIS A 49 6.21 -8.44 -13.83
C HIS A 49 4.92 -8.01 -14.53
N ALA A 50 4.37 -6.84 -14.20
CA ALA A 50 3.15 -6.32 -14.81
C ALA A 50 3.33 -5.99 -16.30
N GLU A 51 4.50 -5.45 -16.67
CA GLU A 51 4.88 -5.13 -18.05
C GLU A 51 5.07 -6.40 -18.89
N LEU A 52 5.78 -7.40 -18.35
CA LEU A 52 6.09 -8.65 -19.07
C LEU A 52 4.89 -9.61 -19.16
N THR A 53 3.83 -9.37 -18.40
CA THR A 53 2.64 -10.25 -18.36
C THR A 53 1.57 -9.81 -19.35
N TYR A 54 1.12 -10.75 -20.19
CA TYR A 54 -0.03 -10.56 -21.08
C TYR A 54 -1.15 -11.60 -20.83
N PRO A 55 -2.44 -11.19 -20.75
CA PRO A 55 -2.90 -9.80 -20.61
C PRO A 55 -2.40 -9.15 -19.31
N HIS A 56 -2.25 -7.83 -19.29
CA HIS A 56 -1.76 -7.07 -18.12
C HIS A 56 -2.68 -7.23 -16.89
N PRO A 57 -2.14 -7.07 -15.67
CA PRO A 57 -2.94 -7.01 -14.45
C PRO A 57 -4.00 -5.91 -14.52
N SER A 58 -5.17 -6.16 -13.92
CA SER A 58 -6.32 -5.24 -13.94
C SER A 58 -6.44 -4.38 -12.69
N PHE A 59 -5.84 -4.81 -11.57
CA PHE A 59 -5.85 -4.12 -10.28
C PHE A 59 -4.76 -4.67 -9.35
N VAL A 60 -4.55 -3.97 -8.25
CA VAL A 60 -3.65 -4.33 -7.14
C VAL A 60 -4.47 -4.55 -5.87
N LEU A 61 -4.16 -5.61 -5.12
CA LEU A 61 -4.69 -5.84 -3.78
C LEU A 61 -3.60 -5.51 -2.76
N ALA A 62 -3.80 -4.45 -1.96
CA ALA A 62 -2.89 -4.05 -0.90
C ALA A 62 -3.37 -4.65 0.43
N LEU A 63 -2.60 -5.60 0.96
CA LEU A 63 -3.03 -6.53 2.00
C LEU A 63 -2.80 -6.03 3.44
N GLY A 64 -2.79 -4.70 3.64
CA GLY A 64 -2.60 -4.08 4.95
C GLY A 64 -1.16 -3.64 5.22
N ASP A 65 -1.02 -2.90 6.31
CA ASP A 65 0.20 -2.21 6.70
C ASP A 65 0.70 -1.30 5.56
N ASN A 66 -0.22 -0.46 5.11
CA ASN A 66 -0.04 0.43 3.97
C ASN A 66 0.89 1.60 4.30
N PHE A 67 0.95 2.02 5.58
CA PHE A 67 1.80 3.11 6.05
C PHE A 67 2.38 2.82 7.44
N TYR A 68 3.68 2.50 7.48
CA TYR A 68 4.42 2.30 8.73
C TYR A 68 4.95 3.62 9.31
N ASN A 69 5.10 3.74 10.64
CA ASN A 69 4.65 2.78 11.65
C ASN A 69 3.25 3.11 12.19
N ASP A 70 2.75 4.32 11.95
CA ASP A 70 1.59 4.87 12.66
C ASP A 70 0.42 5.23 11.74
N GLY A 71 0.44 4.79 10.48
CA GLY A 71 -0.58 5.10 9.50
C GLY A 71 -0.40 6.49 8.87
N VAL A 72 -1.49 7.04 8.34
CA VAL A 72 -1.57 8.40 7.78
C VAL A 72 -2.54 9.25 8.58
N SER A 73 -2.13 10.45 8.95
CA SER A 73 -2.89 11.32 9.85
C SER A 73 -4.07 12.03 9.19
N SER A 74 -4.01 12.20 7.86
CA SER A 74 -5.07 12.80 7.06
C SER A 74 -5.00 12.33 5.59
N PRO A 75 -6.03 12.60 4.77
CA PRO A 75 -5.99 12.33 3.34
C PRO A 75 -4.88 13.06 2.59
N GLU A 76 -4.41 14.20 3.10
CA GLU A 76 -3.34 15.02 2.54
C GLU A 76 -1.95 14.67 3.10
N ASP A 77 -1.84 13.65 3.97
CA ASP A 77 -0.59 13.27 4.61
C ASP A 77 0.54 13.08 3.57
N PRO A 78 1.73 13.70 3.76
CA PRO A 78 2.84 13.57 2.83
C PRO A 78 3.28 12.13 2.54
N LEU A 79 2.99 11.17 3.43
CA LEU A 79 3.30 9.75 3.25
C LEU A 79 2.67 9.14 2.00
N TRP A 80 1.51 9.64 1.56
CA TRP A 80 0.91 9.23 0.29
C TRP A 80 1.84 9.49 -0.89
N ASN A 81 2.55 10.61 -0.88
CA ASN A 81 3.50 10.93 -1.94
C ASN A 81 4.78 10.12 -1.80
N THR A 82 5.34 10.07 -0.59
CA THR A 82 6.68 9.49 -0.37
C THR A 82 6.69 7.97 -0.41
N LEU A 83 5.63 7.32 0.06
CA LEU A 83 5.56 5.86 0.21
C LEU A 83 4.69 5.17 -0.84
N TRP A 84 3.77 5.88 -1.49
CA TRP A 84 2.90 5.28 -2.50
C TRP A 84 3.11 5.87 -3.89
N LYS A 85 2.75 7.16 -4.11
CA LYS A 85 2.78 7.76 -5.46
C LYS A 85 4.15 7.76 -6.10
N ASN A 86 5.18 8.20 -5.37
CA ASN A 86 6.53 8.33 -5.94
C ASN A 86 7.19 6.96 -6.19
N ILE A 87 6.81 5.95 -5.42
CA ILE A 87 7.45 4.62 -5.48
C ILE A 87 6.75 3.74 -6.51
N TYR A 88 5.41 3.70 -6.52
CA TYR A 88 4.65 2.74 -7.33
C TYR A 88 3.97 3.34 -8.56
N LEU A 89 3.72 4.66 -8.61
CA LEU A 89 2.91 5.24 -9.70
C LEU A 89 3.73 6.11 -10.65
N LYS A 90 4.65 6.92 -10.10
CA LYS A 90 5.35 7.97 -10.84
C LYS A 90 6.13 7.46 -12.04
N ASN A 91 6.83 6.33 -11.88
CA ASN A 91 7.72 5.77 -12.90
C ASN A 91 7.24 4.40 -13.44
N HIS A 92 6.08 3.90 -12.99
CA HIS A 92 5.60 2.56 -13.34
C HIS A 92 4.19 2.62 -13.93
N THR A 93 4.10 2.88 -15.24
CA THR A 93 2.81 3.00 -15.93
C THR A 93 1.92 1.76 -15.75
N PHE A 94 2.50 0.56 -15.71
CA PHE A 94 1.76 -0.70 -15.52
C PHE A 94 1.23 -0.92 -14.09
N LEU A 95 1.59 -0.06 -13.14
CA LEU A 95 1.06 -0.06 -11.77
C LEU A 95 0.03 1.06 -11.52
N ARG A 96 -0.23 1.93 -12.51
CA ARG A 96 -1.32 2.92 -12.50
C ARG A 96 -2.68 2.25 -12.75
N LEU A 97 -3.00 1.31 -11.87
CA LEU A 97 -4.22 0.51 -11.85
C LEU A 97 -5.08 0.94 -10.64
N PRO A 98 -6.33 0.47 -10.51
CA PRO A 98 -7.03 0.49 -9.24
C PRO A 98 -6.30 -0.32 -8.16
N TRP A 99 -6.12 0.27 -6.99
CA TRP A 99 -5.62 -0.36 -5.76
C TRP A 99 -6.77 -0.53 -4.79
N TYR A 100 -6.96 -1.76 -4.33
CA TYR A 100 -7.96 -2.13 -3.33
C TYR A 100 -7.25 -2.56 -2.05
N PRO A 101 -7.16 -1.67 -1.06
CA PRO A 101 -6.45 -1.94 0.18
C PRO A 101 -7.37 -2.59 1.23
N VAL A 102 -6.76 -3.29 2.17
CA VAL A 102 -7.28 -3.49 3.54
C VAL A 102 -6.37 -2.75 4.51
N LEU A 103 -6.79 -2.68 5.78
CA LEU A 103 -5.99 -2.12 6.87
C LEU A 103 -5.23 -3.23 7.58
N GLY A 104 -3.99 -2.95 7.96
CA GLY A 104 -3.22 -3.71 8.93
C GLY A 104 -3.11 -2.96 10.27
N ASN A 105 -2.42 -3.55 11.26
CA ASN A 105 -2.33 -2.96 12.59
C ASN A 105 -1.53 -1.63 12.59
N HIS A 106 -0.57 -1.45 11.69
CA HIS A 106 0.19 -0.20 11.62
C HIS A 106 -0.64 0.96 11.07
N ASP A 107 -1.64 0.68 10.25
CA ASP A 107 -2.58 1.69 9.74
C ASP A 107 -3.45 2.31 10.85
N TYR A 108 -3.57 1.59 11.98
CA TYR A 108 -4.25 2.03 13.20
C TYR A 108 -3.31 2.67 14.24
N GLY A 109 -2.01 2.81 13.97
CA GLY A 109 -1.04 3.24 15.00
C GLY A 109 -1.30 4.64 15.57
N GLY A 110 -1.80 5.57 14.76
CA GLY A 110 -2.29 6.89 15.20
C GLY A 110 -3.74 6.90 15.73
N GLY A 111 -4.36 5.73 15.86
CA GLY A 111 -5.75 5.52 16.25
C GLY A 111 -6.72 5.44 15.07
N ASN A 112 -8.01 5.21 15.37
CA ASN A 112 -9.05 4.98 14.36
C ASN A 112 -9.17 6.10 13.31
N GLY A 113 -8.84 7.35 13.67
CA GLY A 113 -8.86 8.47 12.73
C GLY A 113 -7.90 8.29 11.55
N TYR A 114 -6.78 7.58 11.74
CA TYR A 114 -5.76 7.37 10.71
C TYR A 114 -6.19 6.30 9.71
N ALA A 115 -6.88 5.25 10.20
CA ALA A 115 -7.58 4.30 9.34
C ALA A 115 -8.67 5.00 8.50
N LEU A 116 -9.47 5.88 9.12
CA LEU A 116 -10.51 6.64 8.42
C LEU A 116 -9.94 7.61 7.37
N ALA A 117 -8.73 8.16 7.59
CA ALA A 117 -8.07 9.02 6.60
C ALA A 117 -7.81 8.29 5.27
N GLN A 118 -7.52 6.99 5.30
CA GLN A 118 -7.34 6.19 4.08
C GLN A 118 -8.65 6.01 3.31
N ILE A 119 -9.79 5.90 4.01
CA ILE A 119 -11.13 5.84 3.40
C ILE A 119 -11.49 7.20 2.81
N GLN A 120 -11.32 8.27 3.60
CA GLN A 120 -11.64 9.63 3.18
C GLN A 120 -10.88 10.02 1.90
N ARG A 121 -9.62 9.62 1.76
CA ARG A 121 -8.84 9.87 0.54
C ARG A 121 -9.49 9.34 -0.74
N THR A 122 -10.15 8.17 -0.69
CA THR A 122 -10.89 7.64 -1.86
C THR A 122 -12.02 8.59 -2.27
N TYR A 123 -12.71 9.20 -1.32
CA TYR A 123 -13.84 10.10 -1.57
C TYR A 123 -13.42 11.52 -1.98
N GLU A 124 -12.16 11.90 -1.79
CA GLU A 124 -11.62 13.18 -2.27
C GLU A 124 -11.24 13.15 -3.76
N HIS A 125 -11.20 11.96 -4.37
CA HIS A 125 -10.91 11.78 -5.80
C HIS A 125 -9.57 12.39 -6.26
N THR A 126 -8.57 12.46 -5.36
CA THR A 126 -7.27 13.12 -5.62
C THR A 126 -6.27 12.24 -6.42
N ASP A 127 -6.62 10.99 -6.68
CA ASP A 127 -5.70 9.96 -7.20
C ASP A 127 -6.14 9.33 -8.53
N ASP A 128 -6.99 10.01 -9.29
CA ASP A 128 -7.51 9.49 -10.58
C ASP A 128 -8.12 8.08 -10.41
N ASN A 129 -8.83 7.88 -9.30
CA ASN A 129 -9.41 6.60 -8.86
C ASN A 129 -8.40 5.44 -8.70
N SER A 130 -7.11 5.75 -8.54
CA SER A 130 -6.09 4.72 -8.28
C SER A 130 -6.20 4.14 -6.86
N TRP A 131 -6.61 4.93 -5.86
CA TRP A 131 -6.86 4.44 -4.50
C TRP A 131 -8.36 4.24 -4.26
N GLN A 132 -8.79 2.99 -4.07
CA GLN A 132 -10.20 2.61 -3.93
C GLN A 132 -10.43 1.81 -2.64
N PHE A 133 -10.52 2.53 -1.52
CA PHE A 133 -10.82 1.99 -0.20
C PHE A 133 -12.18 2.52 0.28
N PHE A 134 -13.21 1.70 0.15
CA PHE A 134 -14.60 2.17 0.33
C PHE A 134 -15.10 2.07 1.76
N ASP A 135 -14.58 1.13 2.54
CA ASP A 135 -14.95 0.90 3.94
C ASP A 135 -13.89 -0.01 4.59
N THR A 136 -13.88 -0.17 5.91
CA THR A 136 -12.98 -1.11 6.61
C THR A 136 -13.23 -2.56 6.20
N HIS A 137 -14.44 -2.88 5.74
CA HIS A 137 -14.82 -4.18 5.21
C HIS A 137 -15.73 -3.97 4.00
N TYR A 138 -15.36 -4.54 2.85
CA TYR A 138 -16.12 -4.34 1.62
C TYR A 138 -15.98 -5.54 0.70
N THR A 139 -16.70 -5.51 -0.43
CA THR A 139 -16.67 -6.57 -1.42
C THR A 139 -16.58 -5.96 -2.81
N ILE A 140 -15.76 -6.58 -3.66
CA ILE A 140 -15.72 -6.29 -5.09
C ILE A 140 -16.00 -7.57 -5.86
N ARG A 141 -16.78 -7.46 -6.94
CA ARG A 141 -17.11 -8.58 -7.81
C ARG A 141 -16.62 -8.34 -9.21
N TYR A 142 -15.88 -9.30 -9.75
CA TYR A 142 -15.39 -9.30 -11.13
C TYR A 142 -16.04 -10.43 -11.93
N SER A 143 -16.47 -10.13 -13.16
CA SER A 143 -16.88 -11.15 -14.12
C SER A 143 -15.65 -11.85 -14.69
N ILE A 144 -15.69 -13.19 -14.80
CA ILE A 144 -14.61 -13.95 -15.43
C ILE A 144 -14.80 -13.86 -16.95
N PRO A 145 -13.83 -13.30 -17.70
CA PRO A 145 -13.97 -13.12 -19.15
C PRO A 145 -14.31 -14.41 -19.87
N ASN A 146 -15.21 -14.35 -20.86
CA ASN A 146 -15.70 -15.48 -21.66
C ASN A 146 -16.39 -16.58 -20.82
N SER A 147 -17.04 -16.20 -19.72
CA SER A 147 -17.85 -17.11 -18.91
C SER A 147 -19.01 -16.39 -18.23
N HIS A 148 -19.92 -17.15 -17.63
CA HIS A 148 -20.96 -16.64 -16.71
C HIS A 148 -20.51 -16.65 -15.24
N GLY A 149 -19.25 -16.97 -14.98
CA GLY A 149 -18.68 -17.02 -13.63
C GLY A 149 -18.24 -15.67 -13.12
N HIS A 150 -18.09 -15.56 -11.80
CA HIS A 150 -17.59 -14.37 -11.13
C HIS A 150 -16.56 -14.72 -10.06
N VAL A 151 -15.63 -13.80 -9.82
CA VAL A 151 -14.77 -13.78 -8.64
C VAL A 151 -15.34 -12.72 -7.69
N GLN A 152 -15.63 -13.13 -6.45
CA GLN A 152 -15.98 -12.20 -5.37
C GLN A 152 -14.79 -12.08 -4.43
N LEU A 153 -14.28 -10.87 -4.30
CA LEU A 153 -13.22 -10.50 -3.36
C LEU A 153 -13.87 -9.92 -2.12
N VAL A 154 -13.57 -10.49 -0.95
CA VAL A 154 -14.08 -10.05 0.35
C VAL A 154 -12.91 -9.46 1.12
N PHE A 155 -13.01 -8.17 1.43
CA PHE A 155 -11.99 -7.38 2.11
C PHE A 155 -12.38 -7.29 3.58
N VAL A 156 -11.46 -7.67 4.44
CA VAL A 156 -11.72 -7.84 5.87
C VAL A 156 -10.64 -7.12 6.67
N ASP A 157 -11.03 -6.16 7.48
CA ASP A 157 -10.17 -5.61 8.53
C ASP A 157 -10.15 -6.59 9.72
N THR A 158 -9.01 -7.26 9.86
CA THR A 158 -8.76 -8.25 10.91
C THR A 158 -8.35 -7.59 12.22
N THR A 159 -7.83 -6.36 12.20
CA THR A 159 -7.42 -5.63 13.41
C THR A 159 -8.63 -5.34 14.30
N THR A 160 -9.75 -4.93 13.70
CA THR A 160 -10.98 -4.68 14.47
C THR A 160 -11.78 -5.95 14.79
N LEU A 161 -11.59 -7.03 14.02
CA LEU A 161 -12.20 -8.34 14.31
C LEU A 161 -11.44 -9.14 15.37
N ALA A 162 -10.13 -8.90 15.51
CA ALA A 162 -9.31 -9.58 16.50
C ALA A 162 -9.83 -9.24 17.90
N PRO A 163 -9.92 -10.23 18.80
CA PRO A 163 -10.29 -9.96 20.18
C PRO A 163 -9.23 -9.07 20.83
N SER A 164 -9.66 -8.10 21.64
CA SER A 164 -8.76 -7.23 22.43
C SER A 164 -7.88 -7.99 23.44
N LYS A 165 -8.12 -9.29 23.62
CA LYS A 165 -7.28 -10.21 24.38
C LYS A 165 -7.04 -11.46 23.55
N ASN A 166 -5.78 -11.72 23.21
CA ASN A 166 -5.38 -13.02 22.71
C ASN A 166 -5.58 -14.05 23.82
N LYS A 167 -6.56 -14.94 23.65
CA LYS A 167 -6.75 -16.10 24.55
C LYS A 167 -5.60 -17.11 24.46
N CYS A 168 -4.74 -16.99 23.45
CA CYS A 168 -3.56 -17.82 23.30
C CYS A 168 -2.33 -17.07 23.81
N CYS A 169 -1.65 -17.73 24.75
CA CYS A 169 -0.29 -17.45 25.20
C CYS A 169 -0.07 -16.16 26.00
N ASN A 170 -0.93 -15.77 26.95
CA ASN A 170 -0.61 -14.83 28.05
C ASN A 170 0.35 -13.65 27.73
N GLU A 171 0.26 -13.08 26.53
CA GLU A 171 1.12 -11.98 26.09
C GLU A 171 0.18 -10.83 25.75
N GLU A 172 0.41 -9.72 26.43
CA GLU A 172 -0.37 -8.48 26.29
C GLU A 172 -0.17 -7.95 24.86
N GLY A 173 -1.28 -7.76 24.16
CA GLY A 173 -1.33 -7.20 22.81
C GLY A 173 -1.33 -5.69 22.78
#